data_AF-A0A345VLQ7-F1
#
_entry.id   AF-A0A345VLQ7-F1
#
_cell.length_a   1.000
_cell.length_b   1.000
_cell.length_c   1.000
_cell.angle_alpha   90.00
_cell.angle_beta   90.00
_cell.angle_gamma   90.00
#
_symmetry.space_group_name_H-M   'P 1'
#
loop_
_entity.id
_entity.type
_entity.pdbx_description
1 polymer ?
#
loop_
_entity_poly.entity_id
_entity_poly.type
_entity_poly.pdbx_seq_one_letter_code
_entity_poly.pdbx_strand_id
1 'polypeptide(L)'
;MLSREYLELYLKKAHFTSLKHLLFRIMVNSSYPDDMYFSSRVRTTITHLINEIRKREAVKGHSGVAELYQMIDEVVERELG
;
A
#
# COMPACT_ATOMS: atom_id res chain seq x y z
N MET A 1 3.93 8.65 11.58
CA MET A 1 3.34 8.35 10.26
C MET A 1 1.92 8.93 10.19
N LEU A 2 1.33 9.06 8.99
CA LEU A 2 -0.10 9.35 8.86
C LEU A 2 -0.92 8.20 9.48
N SER A 3 -2.07 8.49 10.10
CA SER A 3 -2.95 7.43 10.62
C SER A 3 -3.63 6.68 9.48
N ARG A 4 -4.01 5.41 9.74
CA ARG A 4 -4.79 4.58 8.81
C ARG A 4 -6.06 5.27 8.35
N GLU A 5 -6.87 5.77 9.30
CA GLU A 5 -8.15 6.42 9.00
C GLU A 5 -7.99 7.62 8.07
N TYR A 6 -6.98 8.46 8.30
CA TYR A 6 -6.71 9.61 7.43
C TYR A 6 -6.37 9.16 6.01
N LEU A 7 -5.50 8.15 5.89
CA LEU A 7 -5.06 7.64 4.60
C LEU A 7 -6.24 7.03 3.82
N GLU A 8 -7.07 6.23 4.48
CA GLU A 8 -8.27 5.65 3.87
C GLU A 8 -9.31 6.72 3.46
N LEU A 9 -9.52 7.74 4.30
CA LEU A 9 -10.38 8.88 3.95
C LEU A 9 -9.84 9.66 2.76
N TYR A 10 -8.53 9.90 2.70
CA TYR A 10 -7.89 10.58 1.58
C TYR A 10 -8.09 9.81 0.27
N LEU A 11 -7.84 8.50 0.29
CA LEU A 11 -8.01 7.64 -0.89
C LEU A 11 -9.46 7.64 -1.37
N LYS A 12 -10.43 7.48 -0.46
CA LYS A 12 -11.87 7.56 -0.82
C LYS A 12 -12.24 8.90 -1.45
N LYS A 13 -11.76 10.02 -0.87
CA LYS A 13 -12.08 11.37 -1.36
C LYS A 13 -11.47 11.69 -2.71
N ALA A 14 -10.27 11.19 -2.98
CA ALA A 14 -9.62 11.38 -4.26
C ALA A 14 -10.09 10.38 -5.34
N HIS A 15 -11.27 9.76 -5.14
CA HIS A 15 -11.85 8.71 -5.99
C HIS A 15 -10.94 7.50 -6.21
N PHE A 16 -9.97 7.29 -5.32
CA PHE A 16 -9.06 6.17 -5.40
C PHE A 16 -9.69 4.90 -4.79
N THR A 17 -9.16 3.76 -5.23
CA THR A 17 -9.47 2.43 -4.69
C THR A 17 -9.05 2.28 -3.22
N SER A 18 -9.39 1.15 -2.59
CA SER A 18 -8.97 0.86 -1.21
C SER A 18 -7.44 0.87 -1.08
N LEU A 19 -6.92 1.23 0.09
CA LEU A 19 -5.48 1.22 0.37
C LEU A 19 -4.84 -0.12 -0.01
N LYS A 20 -5.48 -1.22 0.38
CA LYS A 20 -5.06 -2.58 0.08
C LYS A 20 -4.94 -2.82 -1.42
N HIS A 21 -5.95 -2.44 -2.21
CA HIS A 21 -5.94 -2.65 -3.64
C HIS A 21 -4.93 -1.74 -4.36
N LEU A 22 -4.74 -0.52 -3.86
CA LEU A 22 -3.70 0.39 -4.34
C LEU A 22 -2.31 -0.22 -4.17
N LEU A 23 -1.98 -0.67 -2.96
CA LEU A 23 -0.69 -1.28 -2.66
C LEU A 23 -0.47 -2.52 -3.54
N PHE A 24 -1.49 -3.37 -3.67
CA PHE A 24 -1.43 -4.53 -4.56
C PHE A 24 -1.10 -4.15 -6.01
N ARG A 25 -1.81 -3.16 -6.58
CA ARG A 25 -1.54 -2.69 -7.95
C ARG A 25 -0.11 -2.18 -8.11
N ILE A 26 0.41 -1.44 -7.12
CA ILE A 26 1.77 -0.92 -7.17
C ILE A 26 2.80 -2.05 -7.08
N MET A 27 2.55 -3.06 -6.23
CA MET A 27 3.43 -4.23 -6.11
C MET A 27 3.49 -5.01 -7.43
N VAL A 28 2.34 -5.27 -8.06
CA VAL A 28 2.27 -6.03 -9.31
C VAL A 28 2.86 -5.26 -10.50
N ASN A 29 2.50 -3.99 -10.65
CA ASN A 29 2.94 -3.18 -11.81
C ASN A 29 4.34 -2.57 -11.60
N SER A 30 4.88 -2.63 -10.38
CA SER A 30 6.12 -1.97 -9.98
C SER A 30 6.16 -0.46 -10.23
N SER A 31 4.99 0.17 -10.38
CA SER A 31 4.84 1.59 -10.66
C SER A 31 3.62 2.17 -9.93
N TYR A 32 3.64 3.47 -9.69
CA TYR A 32 2.45 4.20 -9.26
C TYR A 32 1.47 4.33 -10.44
N PRO A 33 0.16 4.19 -10.22
CA PRO A 33 -0.81 4.45 -11.29
C PRO A 33 -0.75 5.92 -11.73
N ASP A 34 -0.73 6.15 -13.06
CA ASP A 34 -0.52 7.47 -13.67
C ASP A 34 -1.64 8.49 -13.36
N ASP A 35 -2.82 8.00 -13.00
CA ASP A 35 -4.00 8.76 -12.62
C ASP A 35 -3.99 9.25 -11.16
N MET A 36 -2.92 8.95 -10.39
CA MET A 36 -2.89 9.22 -8.96
C MET A 36 -1.95 10.37 -8.56
N TYR A 37 -2.56 11.50 -8.21
CA TYR A 37 -1.87 12.62 -7.57
C TYR A 37 -2.01 12.57 -6.04
N PHE A 38 -0.96 12.13 -5.37
CA PHE A 38 -0.89 12.13 -3.91
C PHE A 38 -0.24 13.39 -3.37
N SER A 39 -0.74 13.90 -2.23
CA SER A 39 0.03 14.85 -1.42
C SER A 39 1.38 14.24 -1.01
N SER A 40 2.40 15.07 -0.79
CA SER A 40 3.75 14.59 -0.40
C SER A 40 3.72 13.67 0.82
N ARG A 41 2.87 14.00 1.81
CA ARG A 41 2.71 13.21 3.03
C ARG A 41 2.12 11.83 2.76
N VAL A 42 1.06 11.78 1.96
CA VAL A 42 0.41 10.52 1.56
C VAL A 42 1.36 9.67 0.72
N ARG A 43 2.05 10.27 -0.26
CA ARG A 43 3.06 9.58 -1.07
C ARG A 43 4.16 8.97 -0.19
N THR A 44 4.66 9.72 0.80
CA THR A 44 5.69 9.23 1.72
C THR A 44 5.21 8.00 2.48
N THR A 45 3.99 8.04 3.02
CA THR A 45 3.40 6.89 3.73
C THR A 45 3.18 5.69 2.81
N ILE A 46 2.65 5.88 1.60
CA ILE A 46 2.47 4.79 0.64
C ILE A 46 3.83 4.19 0.24
N THR A 47 4.83 5.03 -0.02
CA THR A 47 6.20 4.58 -0.36
C THR A 47 6.79 3.75 0.77
N HIS A 48 6.62 4.20 2.01
CA HIS A 48 7.07 3.45 3.19
C HIS A 48 6.43 2.06 3.26
N LEU A 49 5.10 1.97 3.12
CA LEU A 49 4.38 0.69 3.12
C LEU A 49 4.87 -0.24 2.01
N ILE A 50 5.05 0.27 0.79
CA ILE A 50 5.58 -0.51 -0.34
C ILE A 50 6.96 -1.08 -0.01
N ASN A 51 7.84 -0.27 0.56
CA ASN A 51 9.18 -0.71 0.94
C ASN A 51 9.13 -1.82 2.00
N GLU A 52 8.24 -1.70 2.99
CA GLU A 52 8.04 -2.75 3.99
C GLU A 52 7.46 -4.04 3.41
N ILE A 53 6.51 -3.93 2.47
CA ILE A 53 5.98 -5.10 1.74
C ILE A 53 7.11 -5.77 0.95
N ARG A 54 7.90 -5.01 0.18
CA ARG A 54 9.03 -5.54 -0.61
C ARG A 54 10.10 -6.21 0.25
N LYS A 55 10.43 -5.64 1.41
CA LYS A 55 11.35 -6.27 2.38
C LYS A 55 10.80 -7.62 2.83
N ARG A 56 9.51 -7.70 3.14
CA ARG A 56 8.87 -8.93 3.59
C ARG A 56 8.78 -9.96 2.47
N GLU A 57 8.46 -9.53 1.25
CA GLU A 57 8.44 -10.35 0.05
C GLU A 57 9.83 -10.93 -0.26
N ALA A 58 10.90 -10.14 -0.13
CA ALA A 58 12.27 -10.63 -0.32
C ALA A 58 12.66 -11.75 0.65
N VAL A 59 12.07 -11.79 1.84
CA VAL A 59 12.35 -12.81 2.87
C VAL A 59 11.45 -14.04 2.72
N LYS A 60 10.15 -13.84 2.53
CA LYS A 60 9.15 -14.92 2.57
C LYS A 60 8.76 -15.43 1.17
N GLY A 61 8.95 -14.61 0.14
CA GLY A 61 8.30 -14.78 -1.15
C GLY A 61 6.77 -14.70 -1.05
N HIS A 62 6.10 -14.90 -2.18
CA HIS A 62 4.68 -15.24 -2.23
C HIS A 62 4.40 -16.12 -3.45
N SER A 63 3.48 -17.07 -3.32
CA SER A 63 3.13 -18.03 -4.38
C SER A 63 1.95 -17.56 -5.25
N GLY A 64 1.25 -16.50 -4.84
CA GLY A 64 0.10 -15.99 -5.59
C GLY A 64 -0.59 -14.78 -4.97
N VAL A 65 -1.67 -14.35 -5.61
CA VAL A 65 -2.42 -13.13 -5.30
C VAL A 65 -2.92 -13.08 -3.84
N ALA A 66 -3.44 -14.20 -3.33
CA ALA A 66 -3.97 -14.28 -1.97
C ALA A 66 -2.88 -14.02 -0.90
N GLU A 67 -1.70 -14.62 -1.09
CA GLU A 67 -0.57 -14.44 -0.17
C GLU A 67 -0.02 -13.01 -0.21
N LEU A 68 0.04 -12.39 -1.40
CA LEU A 68 0.43 -10.98 -1.51
C LEU A 68 -0.57 -10.07 -0.80
N TYR A 69 -1.87 -10.32 -0.94
CA TYR A 69 -2.89 -9.57 -0.21
C TYR A 69 -2.80 -9.75 1.30
N GLN A 70 -2.53 -10.97 1.78
CA GLN A 70 -2.30 -11.22 3.20
C GLN A 70 -1.05 -10.47 3.70
N MET A 71 0.03 -10.50 2.93
CA MET A 71 1.26 -9.77 3.27
C MET A 71 1.03 -8.26 3.38
N ILE A 72 0.24 -7.70 2.46
CA ILE A 72 -0.17 -6.30 2.49
C ILE A 72 -0.96 -6.00 3.77
N ASP A 73 -1.96 -6.82 4.12
CA ASP A 73 -2.75 -6.62 5.34
C ASP A 73 -1.87 -6.65 6.59
N GLU A 74 -0.97 -7.63 6.69
CA GLU A 74 -0.07 -7.79 7.83
C GLU A 74 0.89 -6.59 7.98
N VAL A 75 1.36 -6.02 6.87
CA VAL A 75 2.20 -4.81 6.91
C VAL A 75 1.37 -3.58 7.25
N VAL A 76 0.20 -3.40 6.64
CA VAL A 76 -0.67 -2.25 6.93
C VAL A 76 -1.07 -2.24 8.40
N GLU A 77 -1.46 -3.37 8.95
CA GLU A 77 -1.81 -3.50 10.38
C GLU A 77 -0.62 -3.19 11.29
N ARG A 78 0.58 -3.70 10.95
CA ARG A 78 1.78 -3.45 11.76
C ARG A 78 2.22 -1.97 11.75
N GLU A 79 2.11 -1.33 10.59
CA GLU A 79 2.65 0.02 10.38
C GLU A 79 1.65 1.13 10.70
N LEU A 80 0.35 0.85 10.61
CA LEU A 80 -0.73 1.84 10.75
C LEU A 80 -1.85 1.44 11.72
N GLY A 81 -1.83 0.22 12.28
CA GLY A 81 -2.72 -0.23 13.35
C GLY A 81 -2.33 0.29 14.72
#